data_AF-A0A2W1L6U5-F1
#
_entry.id   AF-A0A2W1L6U5-F1
#
_cell.length_a   1.000
_cell.length_b   1.000
_cell.length_c   1.000
_cell.angle_alpha   90.00
_cell.angle_beta   90.00
_cell.angle_gamma   90.00
#
_symmetry.space_group_name_H-M   'P 1'
#
loop_
_entity.id
_entity.type
_entity.pdbx_description
1 polymer ?
#
loop_
_entity_poly.entity_id
_entity_poly.type
_entity_poly.pdbx_seq_one_letter_code
_entity_poly.pdbx_strand_id
1 'polypeptide(L)'
;MRTGYSVLRELKLKNFIPTAGDYGLKDVEFENFIRFLERKGFIERVLWVKDAYSLRPARLTPKGLSLLEEYSGLESEYPAERTSLKPWVELDKILYSNGAEEAD
;
A
#
# COMPACT_ATOMS: atom_id res chain seq x y z
N MET A 1 -3.78 -6.52 3.87
CA MET A 1 -3.19 -5.48 4.73
C MET A 1 -1.77 -5.07 4.30
N ARG A 2 -0.93 -5.98 3.81
CA ARG A 2 0.46 -5.74 3.35
C ARG A 2 0.60 -4.64 2.30
N THR A 3 -0.31 -4.55 1.32
CA THR A 3 -0.28 -3.47 0.31
C THR A 3 -0.42 -2.09 0.94
N GLY A 4 -1.37 -1.91 1.85
CA GLY A 4 -1.57 -0.62 2.54
C GLY A 4 -0.39 -0.24 3.40
N TYR A 5 0.12 -1.21 4.18
CA TYR A 5 1.33 -1.01 4.97
C TYR A 5 2.53 -0.58 4.11
N SER A 6 2.83 -1.33 3.04
CA SER A 6 3.96 -1.04 2.16
C SER A 6 3.85 0.35 1.51
N VAL A 7 2.69 0.71 0.98
CA VAL A 7 2.49 2.05 0.38
C VAL A 7 2.79 3.15 1.41
N LEU A 8 2.22 3.03 2.61
CA LEU A 8 2.44 4.02 3.67
C LEU A 8 3.91 4.06 4.13
N ARG A 9 4.56 2.89 4.26
CA ARG A 9 5.97 2.79 4.62
C ARG A 9 6.85 3.52 3.62
N GLU A 10 6.66 3.28 2.33
CA GLU A 10 7.48 3.91 1.30
C GLU A 10 7.22 5.41 1.14
N LEU A 11 5.98 5.86 1.36
CA LEU A 11 5.70 7.30 1.43
C LEU A 11 6.37 7.96 2.65
N LYS A 12 6.47 7.24 3.78
CA LYS A 12 7.18 7.72 4.99
C LYS A 12 8.69 7.77 4.78
N LEU A 13 9.29 6.69 4.29
CA LEU A 13 10.74 6.54 4.15
C LEU A 13 11.31 7.20 2.90
N LYS A 14 10.48 7.39 1.87
CA LYS A 14 10.84 8.00 0.57
C LYS A 14 11.98 7.27 -0.16
N ASN A 15 12.12 5.96 0.03
CA ASN A 15 13.14 5.18 -0.69
C ASN A 15 12.85 5.13 -2.19
N PHE A 16 11.58 4.97 -2.55
CA PHE A 16 11.08 5.07 -3.92
C PHE A 16 9.61 5.48 -3.93
N ILE A 17 9.08 5.78 -5.12
CA ILE A 17 7.66 6.10 -5.30
C ILE A 17 6.92 4.81 -5.70
N PRO A 18 5.97 4.33 -4.88
CA PRO A 18 5.22 3.13 -5.20
C PRO A 18 4.40 3.27 -6.48
N THR A 19 4.30 2.19 -7.23
CA THR A 19 3.56 2.07 -8.49
C THR A 19 2.68 0.84 -8.49
N ALA A 20 1.72 0.75 -9.42
CA ALA A 20 0.80 -0.38 -9.51
C ALA A 20 1.55 -1.71 -9.72
N GLY A 21 2.62 -1.70 -10.53
CA GLY A 21 3.43 -2.87 -10.84
C GLY A 21 4.12 -3.49 -9.61
N ASP A 22 4.50 -2.67 -8.62
CA ASP A 22 5.12 -3.13 -7.37
C ASP A 22 4.20 -4.06 -6.56
N TYR A 23 2.90 -3.97 -6.80
CA TYR A 23 1.87 -4.69 -6.06
C TYR A 23 1.06 -5.67 -6.94
N GLY A 24 1.47 -5.86 -8.20
CA GLY A 24 0.74 -6.69 -9.16
C GLY A 24 -0.68 -6.17 -9.43
N LEU A 25 -0.88 -4.85 -9.38
CA LEU A 25 -2.16 -4.19 -9.64
C LEU A 25 -2.15 -3.54 -11.02
N LYS A 26 -3.33 -3.33 -11.58
CA LYS A 26 -3.54 -2.43 -12.72
C LYS A 26 -3.45 -0.98 -12.23
N ASP A 27 -3.06 -0.06 -13.12
CA ASP A 27 -2.93 1.36 -12.77
C ASP A 27 -4.21 1.95 -12.17
N VAL A 28 -5.38 1.60 -12.73
CA VAL A 28 -6.70 2.03 -12.23
C VAL A 28 -7.00 1.48 -10.82
N GLU A 29 -6.60 0.25 -10.53
CA GLU A 29 -6.80 -0.36 -9.20
C GLU A 29 -5.92 0.35 -8.17
N PHE A 30 -4.67 0.63 -8.53
CA PHE A 30 -3.75 1.34 -7.66
C PHE A 30 -4.16 2.80 -7.46
N GLU A 31 -4.62 3.50 -8.50
CA GLU A 31 -5.17 4.84 -8.37
C GLU A 31 -6.37 4.87 -7.39
N ASN A 32 -7.32 3.96 -7.57
CA ASN A 32 -8.47 3.83 -6.67
C ASN A 32 -8.05 3.56 -5.23
N PHE A 33 -7.00 2.77 -5.04
CA PHE A 33 -6.42 2.49 -3.74
C PHE A 33 -5.80 3.74 -3.11
N ILE A 34 -5.02 4.53 -3.86
CA ILE A 34 -4.49 5.82 -3.38
C ILE A 34 -5.62 6.78 -2.99
N ARG A 35 -6.67 6.90 -3.82
CA ARG A 35 -7.86 7.70 -3.49
C ARG A 35 -8.56 7.19 -2.23
N PHE A 36 -8.59 5.88 -2.00
CA PHE A 36 -9.12 5.31 -0.76
C PHE A 36 -8.28 5.72 0.44
N LEU A 37 -6.95 5.61 0.38
CA LEU A 37 -6.06 5.99 1.47
C LEU A 37 -6.18 7.48 1.82
N GLU A 38 -6.25 8.35 0.81
CA GLU A 38 -6.43 9.79 0.99
C GLU A 38 -7.82 10.12 1.59
N ARG A 39 -8.90 9.56 1.04
CA ARG A 39 -10.27 9.77 1.58
C ARG A 39 -10.45 9.26 3.00
N LYS A 40 -9.76 8.17 3.37
CA LYS A 40 -9.75 7.65 4.74
C LYS A 40 -8.84 8.46 5.67
N GLY A 41 -8.10 9.43 5.14
CA GLY A 41 -7.24 10.33 5.88
C GLY A 41 -5.96 9.66 6.36
N PHE A 42 -5.46 8.62 5.69
CA PHE A 42 -4.16 8.01 6.00
C PHE A 42 -3.00 8.76 5.35
N ILE A 43 -3.24 9.31 4.17
CA ILE A 43 -2.29 10.14 3.43
C ILE A 43 -2.93 11.47 3.07
N GLU A 44 -2.10 12.47 2.80
CA GLU A 44 -2.50 13.78 2.33
C GLU A 44 -1.54 14.28 1.25
N ARG A 45 -1.92 15.38 0.59
CA ARG A 45 -1.11 16.08 -0.42
C ARG A 45 -0.76 15.20 -1.63
N VAL A 46 -1.65 14.31 -2.03
CA VAL A 46 -1.53 13.66 -3.35
C VAL A 46 -1.85 14.72 -4.41
N LEU A 47 -0.98 14.87 -5.40
CA LEU A 47 -1.23 15.82 -6.49
C LEU A 47 -2.10 15.13 -7.54
N TRP A 48 -3.29 15.67 -7.79
CA TRP A 48 -4.22 15.17 -8.80
C TRP A 48 -4.34 16.17 -9.95
N VAL A 49 -4.18 15.71 -11.19
CA VAL A 49 -4.33 16.52 -12.41
C VAL A 49 -5.05 15.70 -13.47
N LYS A 50 -6.34 15.95 -13.67
CA LYS A 50 -7.20 15.24 -14.63
C LYS A 50 -7.02 13.71 -14.50
N ASP A 51 -6.40 13.09 -15.50
CA ASP A 51 -6.21 11.64 -15.62
C ASP A 51 -4.85 11.16 -15.07
N ALA A 52 -4.14 12.02 -14.35
CA ALA A 52 -2.84 11.73 -13.76
C ALA A 52 -2.77 12.11 -12.29
N TYR A 53 -1.86 11.46 -11.56
CA TYR A 53 -1.56 11.79 -10.17
C TYR A 53 -0.08 11.65 -9.86
N SER A 54 0.34 12.28 -8.76
CA SER A 54 1.71 12.15 -8.24
C SER A 54 1.70 11.94 -6.74
N LEU A 55 2.41 10.89 -6.31
CA LEU A 55 2.68 10.59 -4.91
C LEU A 55 3.93 11.30 -4.37
N ARG A 56 4.72 12.00 -5.21
CA ARG A 56 5.92 12.73 -4.77
C ARG A 56 5.68 13.70 -3.61
N PRO A 57 4.62 14.53 -3.62
CA PRO A 57 4.33 15.43 -2.52
C PRO A 57 3.57 14.76 -1.35
N ALA A 58 3.12 13.52 -1.53
CA ALA A 58 2.24 12.85 -0.57
C ALA A 58 2.96 12.60 0.75
N ARG A 59 2.22 12.69 1.86
CA ARG A 59 2.72 12.46 3.21
C ARG A 59 1.71 11.69 4.03
N LEU A 60 2.19 11.03 5.07
CA LEU A 60 1.31 10.38 6.05
C LEU A 60 0.71 11.43 6.97
N THR A 61 -0.56 11.24 7.31
CA THR A 61 -1.22 11.93 8.42
C THR A 61 -0.86 11.24 9.74
N PRO A 62 -1.22 11.81 10.91
CA PRO A 62 -1.12 11.09 12.19
C PRO A 62 -1.82 9.72 12.16
N LYS A 63 -2.98 9.64 11.51
CA LYS A 63 -3.73 8.38 11.35
C LYS A 63 -2.97 7.35 10.49
N GLY A 64 -2.30 7.81 9.43
CA GLY A 64 -1.44 6.94 8.62
C GLY A 64 -0.25 6.40 9.40
N LEU A 65 0.34 7.24 10.27
CA LEU A 65 1.44 6.81 11.14
C LEU A 65 0.98 5.78 12.18
N SER A 66 -0.17 5.99 12.82
CA SER A 66 -0.74 5.01 13.76
C SER A 66 -1.01 3.66 13.10
N LEU A 67 -1.45 3.64 11.84
CA LEU A 67 -1.63 2.39 11.11
C LEU A 67 -0.27 1.67 10.91
N LEU A 68 0.80 2.39 10.61
CA LEU A 68 2.14 1.77 10.52
C LEU A 68 2.61 1.17 11.85
N GLU A 69 2.25 1.79 12.97
CA GLU A 69 2.57 1.27 14.31
C GLU A 69 1.76 0.02 14.64
N GLU A 70 0.45 0.03 14.34
CA GLU A 70 -0.46 -1.11 14.49
C GLU A 70 0.04 -2.36 13.75
N TYR A 71 0.56 -2.17 12.53
CA TYR A 71 1.10 -3.25 11.70
C TYR A 71 2.63 -3.30 11.70
N SER A 72 3.28 -2.78 12.75
CA SER A 72 4.75 -2.76 12.85
C SER A 72 5.40 -4.15 12.75
N GLY A 73 4.67 -5.22 13.11
CA GLY A 73 5.11 -6.60 12.93
C GLY A 73 5.39 -7.00 11.47
N LEU A 74 4.86 -6.28 10.48
CA LEU A 74 5.16 -6.50 9.07
C LEU A 74 6.57 -6.03 8.68
N GLU A 75 7.22 -5.18 9.49
CA GLU A 75 8.55 -4.65 9.18
C GLU A 75 9.62 -5.75 9.20
N SER A 76 9.51 -6.74 10.11
CA SER A 76 10.49 -7.84 10.19
C SER A 76 10.46 -8.76 8.98
N GLU A 77 9.33 -8.80 8.27
CA GLU A 77 9.14 -9.57 7.04
C GLU A 77 9.21 -8.69 5.79
N TYR A 78 9.52 -7.40 5.93
CA TYR A 78 9.46 -6.48 4.81
C TYR A 78 10.53 -6.82 3.78
N PRO A 79 10.19 -6.91 2.48
CA PRO A 79 11.17 -7.25 1.45
C PRO A 79 12.28 -6.20 1.36
N ALA A 80 13.53 -6.67 1.37
CA ALA A 80 14.69 -5.80 1.13
C ALA A 80 14.74 -5.28 -0.31
N GLU A 81 14.30 -6.10 -1.27
CA GLU A 81 14.27 -5.77 -2.68
C GLU A 81 12.87 -5.38 -3.15
N ARG A 82 12.78 -4.29 -3.91
CA ARG A 82 11.51 -3.80 -4.50
C ARG A 82 10.81 -4.84 -5.38
N THR A 83 11.58 -5.64 -6.12
CA THR A 83 11.11 -6.74 -6.97
C THR A 83 10.34 -7.80 -6.18
N SER A 84 10.65 -7.95 -4.88
CA SER A 84 10.02 -8.92 -3.99
C SER A 84 8.77 -8.39 -3.29
N LEU A 85 8.34 -7.14 -3.55
CA LEU A 85 7.12 -6.58 -2.97
C LEU A 85 5.86 -7.26 -3.49
N LYS A 86 5.79 -7.50 -4.80
CA LYS A 86 4.65 -8.16 -5.44
C LYS A 86 4.35 -9.54 -4.82
N PRO A 87 5.30 -10.49 -4.77
CA PRO A 87 5.03 -11.80 -4.17
C PRO A 87 4.71 -11.69 -2.68
N TRP A 88 5.30 -10.74 -1.95
CA TRP A 88 5.02 -10.53 -0.54
C TRP A 88 3.58 -10.06 -0.28
N VAL A 89 3.07 -9.11 -1.08
CA VAL A 89 1.66 -8.67 -0.94
C VAL A 89 0.66 -9.72 -1.43
N GLU A 90 1.05 -10.62 -2.35
CA GLU A 90 0.20 -11.71 -2.82
C GLU A 90 -0.06 -12.77 -1.74
N LEU A 91 0.80 -12.89 -0.72
CA LEU A 91 0.55 -13.76 0.44
C LEU A 91 -0.78 -13.43 1.14
N ASP A 92 -1.17 -12.15 1.19
CA ASP A 92 -2.47 -11.76 1.72
C ASP A 92 -3.61 -12.38 0.89
N LYS A 93 -3.51 -12.30 -0.44
CA LYS A 93 -4.56 -12.83 -1.34
C LYS A 93 -4.71 -14.34 -1.20
N ILE A 94 -3.60 -15.06 -1.01
CA ILE A 94 -3.60 -16.51 -0.80
C ILE A 94 -4.26 -16.87 0.53
N LEU A 95 -3.88 -16.20 1.63
CA LEU A 95 -4.47 -16.44 2.94
C LEU A 95 -5.97 -16.15 2.98
N TYR A 96 -6.43 -15.09 2.28
CA TYR A 96 -7.86 -14.79 2.17
C TYR A 96 -8.62 -15.76 1.24
N SER A 97 -7.97 -16.31 0.21
CA SER A 97 -8.60 -17.29 -0.69
C SER A 97 -8.71 -18.67 -0.04
N ASN A 98 -7.70 -19.09 0.71
CA ASN A 98 -7.70 -20.35 1.45
C ASN A 98 -8.63 -20.33 2.68
N GLY A 99 -8.95 -19.15 3.21
CA GLY A 99 -9.95 -19.00 4.28
C GLY A 99 -11.41 -19.02 3.80
N ALA A 100 -11.66 -19.08 2.50
CA ALA A 100 -13.00 -19.16 1.92
C ALA A 100 -13.48 -20.59 1.64
N GLU A 101 -12.61 -21.60 1.81
CA GLU A 101 -12.94 -23.02 1.55
C GLU A 101 -13.42 -23.81 2.79
N GLU A 102 -13.61 -23.17 3.95
CA GLU A 102 -14.20 -23.81 5.15
C GLU A 102 -15.48 -23.10 5.61
N ALA A 103 -16.52 -23.14 4.78
CA ALA A 103 -17.90 -22.90 5.19
C ALA A 103 -18.88 -23.53 4.19
N ASP A 104 -18.94 -24.87 4.18
CA ASP A 104 -20.14 -25.63 3.79
C ASP A 104 -20.23 -26.92 4.64
#